data_AF-A0A222EQ47-F1
#
_entry.id   AF-A0A222EQ47-F1
#
_cell.length_a   1.000
_cell.length_b   1.000
_cell.length_c   1.000
_cell.angle_alpha   90.00
_cell.angle_beta   90.00
_cell.angle_gamma   90.00
#
_symmetry.space_group_name_H-M   'P 1'
#
loop_
_entity.id
_entity.type
_entity.pdbx_description
1 polymer ?
#
loop_
_entity_poly.entity_id
_entity_poly.type
_entity_poly.pdbx_seq_one_letter_code
_entity_poly.pdbx_strand_id
1 'polypeptide(L)'
;MFFRTTLELNFYLKRSKWLKYFDEYNLNRKPKFYILMIEKRIKEKKEFVYFKHWVLWRWINKNFSITEKFINSLKKNIRKLDLEINANEEKFIIDIEELVFTSWRPMKEFPVKFNLERREKISLLQSNVTLHKIFKTDYDKTNFSFIGDFDFYFSNYRIYVTDENQDVKHIINYETIKTVNIEYYGTILKTEKEDYLIRGKNKVLTYVILQRLIPSLNLDITKINNLYDYFDFNNIMNKKFN
;
A
#
# COMPACT_ATOMS: atom_id res chain seq x y z
N MET A 1 -1.21 12.50 1.93
CA MET A 1 -2.54 11.94 2.23
C MET A 1 -3.01 12.34 3.63
N PHE A 2 -2.32 11.92 4.72
CA PHE A 2 -2.68 12.34 6.10
C PHE A 2 -2.20 13.74 6.49
N PHE A 3 -1.17 14.24 5.80
CA PHE A 3 -0.74 15.62 5.97
C PHE A 3 -1.78 16.57 5.39
N ARG A 4 -2.14 17.59 6.17
CA ARG A 4 -3.03 18.69 5.76
C ARG A 4 -2.21 19.97 5.73
N THR A 5 -2.10 20.60 4.57
CA THR A 5 -1.43 21.90 4.42
C THR A 5 -2.32 23.03 4.93
N THR A 6 -1.72 24.07 5.47
CA THR A 6 -2.38 25.34 5.79
C THR A 6 -1.55 26.49 5.24
N LEU A 7 -2.24 27.54 4.79
CA LEU A 7 -1.63 28.76 4.26
C LEU A 7 -1.32 29.79 5.36
N GLU A 8 -1.69 29.49 6.60
CA GLU A 8 -1.45 30.40 7.73
C GLU A 8 0.02 30.38 8.14
N LEU A 9 0.75 31.47 7.86
CA LEU A 9 2.15 31.63 8.24
C LEU A 9 2.39 31.41 9.75
N ASN A 10 1.44 31.80 10.59
CA ASN A 10 1.54 31.66 12.04
C ASN A 10 1.35 30.22 12.54
N PHE A 11 0.88 29.30 11.69
CA PHE A 11 0.69 27.90 12.05
C PHE A 11 2.00 27.24 12.47
N TYR A 12 3.12 27.58 11.81
CA TYR A 12 4.44 27.03 12.17
C TYR A 12 4.84 27.37 13.61
N LEU A 13 4.62 28.62 14.03
CA LEU A 13 4.90 29.06 15.40
C LEU A 13 3.97 28.38 16.42
N LYS A 14 2.69 28.23 16.08
CA LYS A 14 1.69 27.55 16.93
C LYS A 14 2.00 26.06 17.07
N ARG A 15 2.34 25.38 15.97
CA ARG A 15 2.80 23.99 15.92
C ARG A 15 3.98 23.77 16.87
N SER A 16 5.02 24.60 16.80
CA SER A 16 6.16 24.51 17.70
C SER A 16 5.76 24.67 19.17
N LYS A 17 4.81 25.55 19.48
CA LYS A 17 4.28 25.71 20.85
C LYS A 17 3.47 24.51 21.33
N TRP A 18 2.79 23.79 20.44
CA TRP A 18 1.92 22.67 20.78
C TRP A 18 2.63 21.32 20.88
N LEU A 19 3.83 21.18 20.28
CA LEU A 19 4.68 20.00 20.42
C LEU A 19 4.94 19.58 21.88
N LYS A 20 4.99 20.56 22.79
CA LYS A 20 5.15 20.29 24.24
C LYS A 20 4.04 19.41 24.83
N TYR A 21 2.88 19.35 24.20
CA TYR A 21 1.74 18.55 24.67
C TYR A 21 1.85 17.11 24.17
N PHE A 22 2.05 16.93 22.86
CA PHE A 22 2.27 15.64 22.24
C PHE A 22 2.91 15.76 20.86
N ASP A 23 3.58 14.69 20.44
CA ASP A 23 4.31 14.58 19.18
C ASP A 23 4.29 13.11 18.69
N GLU A 24 4.99 12.81 17.60
CA GLU A 24 5.09 11.45 17.06
C GLU A 24 5.84 10.45 17.95
N TYR A 25 6.60 10.89 18.95
CA TYR A 25 7.36 10.03 19.85
C TYR A 25 6.52 9.57 21.02
N ASN A 26 5.65 10.45 21.53
CA ASN A 26 4.87 10.21 22.73
C ASN A 26 3.37 9.99 22.47
N LEU A 27 2.91 10.08 21.21
CA LEU A 27 1.50 9.91 20.86
C LEU A 27 0.92 8.64 21.47
N ASN A 28 1.57 7.48 21.36
CA ASN A 28 1.03 6.23 21.92
C ASN A 28 0.90 6.24 23.46
N ARG A 29 1.68 7.06 24.16
CA ARG A 29 1.70 7.14 25.64
C ARG A 29 0.68 8.12 26.19
N LYS A 30 0.26 9.12 25.41
CA LYS A 30 -0.72 10.12 25.86
C LYS A 30 -2.14 9.57 25.76
N PRO A 31 -2.97 9.61 26.81
CA PRO A 31 -4.34 9.11 26.76
C PRO A 31 -5.27 10.08 26.01
N LYS A 32 -6.43 9.59 25.52
CA LYS A 32 -7.44 10.41 24.80
C LYS A 32 -7.89 11.61 25.63
N PHE A 33 -8.17 11.39 26.92
CA PHE A 33 -8.64 12.47 27.80
C PHE A 33 -7.62 13.62 27.92
N TYR A 34 -6.31 13.33 27.92
CA TYR A 34 -5.27 14.35 27.97
C TYR A 34 -5.33 15.26 26.75
N ILE A 35 -5.48 14.67 25.56
CA ILE A 35 -5.59 15.43 24.31
C ILE A 35 -6.85 16.29 24.33
N LEU A 36 -7.99 15.75 24.77
CA LEU A 36 -9.23 16.51 24.90
C LEU A 36 -9.11 17.68 25.90
N MET A 37 -8.38 17.51 27.00
CA MET A 37 -8.11 18.60 27.95
C MET A 37 -7.28 19.72 27.33
N ILE A 38 -6.24 19.38 26.56
CA ILE A 38 -5.44 20.37 25.83
C ILE A 38 -6.28 21.06 24.75
N GLU A 39 -7.07 20.29 24.01
CA GLU A 39 -7.97 20.81 22.99
C GLU A 39 -8.92 21.86 23.57
N LYS A 40 -9.50 21.63 24.76
CA LYS A 40 -10.35 22.62 25.44
C LYS A 40 -9.62 23.94 25.74
N ARG A 41 -8.31 23.91 26.00
CA ARG A 41 -7.49 25.09 26.33
C ARG A 41 -7.06 25.90 25.11
N ILE A 42 -7.06 25.31 23.92
CA ILE A 42 -6.63 25.99 22.68
C ILE A 42 -7.84 26.68 22.06
N LYS A 43 -7.71 27.97 21.73
CA LYS A 43 -8.80 28.77 21.13
C LYS A 43 -8.97 28.42 19.65
N GLU A 44 -7.88 28.24 18.93
CA GLU A 44 -7.85 27.99 17.49
C GLU A 44 -8.10 26.52 17.15
N LYS A 45 -9.36 26.08 17.25
CA LYS A 45 -9.76 24.68 17.05
C LYS A 45 -9.34 24.12 15.69
N LYS A 46 -9.55 24.89 14.61
CA LYS A 46 -9.26 24.47 13.24
C LYS A 46 -7.76 24.18 13.06
N GLU A 47 -6.89 25.11 13.44
CA GLU A 47 -5.43 24.92 13.40
C GLU A 47 -5.00 23.75 14.28
N PHE A 48 -5.62 23.54 15.44
CA PHE A 48 -5.29 22.40 16.28
C PHE A 48 -5.63 21.06 15.62
N VAL A 49 -6.71 21.00 14.81
CA VAL A 49 -7.01 19.83 13.97
C VAL A 49 -5.91 19.59 12.92
N TYR A 50 -5.42 20.64 12.24
CA TYR A 50 -4.25 20.52 11.33
C TYR A 50 -3.01 20.00 12.06
N PHE A 51 -2.75 20.48 13.28
CA PHE A 51 -1.66 19.97 14.12
C PHE A 51 -1.81 18.47 14.43
N LYS A 52 -3.02 18.04 14.81
CA LYS A 52 -3.32 16.61 15.06
C LYS A 52 -3.07 15.75 13.82
N HIS A 53 -3.50 16.20 12.63
CA HIS A 53 -3.20 15.53 11.36
C HIS A 53 -1.69 15.47 11.07
N TRP A 54 -0.97 16.57 11.31
CA TRP A 54 0.49 16.61 11.10
C TRP A 54 1.26 15.67 12.04
N VAL A 55 0.89 15.61 13.33
CA VAL A 55 1.48 14.65 14.27
C VAL A 55 1.19 13.22 13.85
N LEU A 56 -0.06 12.92 13.43
CA LEU A 56 -0.42 11.60 12.95
C LEU A 56 0.41 11.21 11.72
N TRP A 57 0.56 12.12 10.76
CA TRP A 57 1.37 11.91 9.56
C TRP A 57 2.85 11.64 9.86
N ARG A 58 3.46 12.37 10.79
CA ARG A 58 4.84 12.10 11.27
C ARG A 58 4.93 10.74 11.95
N TRP A 59 3.95 10.42 12.78
CA TRP A 59 3.87 9.11 13.45
C TRP A 59 3.77 7.96 12.43
N ILE A 60 2.93 8.10 11.39
CA ILE A 60 2.82 7.13 10.30
C ILE A 60 4.17 6.94 9.63
N ASN A 61 4.80 8.02 9.13
CA ASN A 61 6.08 7.94 8.43
C ASN A 61 7.17 7.24 9.26
N LYS A 62 7.18 7.49 10.56
CA LYS A 62 8.17 6.92 11.48
C LYS A 62 7.93 5.45 11.81
N ASN A 63 6.66 5.03 11.91
CA ASN A 63 6.29 3.71 12.42
C ASN A 63 5.69 2.79 11.34
N PHE A 64 5.69 3.23 10.08
CA PHE A 64 5.05 2.52 8.98
C PHE A 64 5.61 1.10 8.84
N SER A 65 4.71 0.12 8.85
CA SER A 65 5.01 -1.27 8.57
C SER A 65 3.74 -1.99 8.11
N ILE A 66 3.88 -3.00 7.27
CA ILE A 66 2.77 -3.87 6.85
C ILE A 66 2.56 -4.92 7.95
N THR A 67 1.97 -4.50 9.07
CA THR A 67 1.67 -5.38 10.22
C THR A 67 0.32 -5.03 10.83
N GLU A 68 -0.37 -6.03 11.41
CA GLU A 68 -1.61 -5.79 12.17
C GLU A 68 -1.40 -4.81 13.33
N LYS A 69 -0.24 -4.89 13.98
CA LYS A 69 0.13 -3.99 15.07
C LYS A 69 0.13 -2.53 14.62
N PHE A 70 0.66 -2.25 13.43
CA PHE A 70 0.66 -0.90 12.86
C PHE A 70 -0.76 -0.40 12.59
N ILE A 71 -1.59 -1.21 11.91
CA ILE A 71 -2.97 -0.85 11.57
C ILE A 71 -3.80 -0.59 12.82
N ASN A 72 -3.71 -1.48 13.81
CA ASN A 72 -4.40 -1.33 15.09
C ASN A 72 -3.96 -0.05 15.83
N SER A 73 -2.66 0.24 15.82
CA SER A 73 -2.11 1.46 16.41
C SER A 73 -2.57 2.71 15.66
N LEU A 74 -2.61 2.68 14.33
CA LEU A 74 -3.09 3.76 13.47
C LEU A 74 -4.56 4.07 13.75
N LYS A 75 -5.45 3.06 13.68
CA LYS A 75 -6.88 3.20 13.98
C LYS A 75 -7.11 3.74 15.40
N LYS A 76 -6.34 3.25 16.37
CA LYS A 76 -6.38 3.77 17.75
C LYS A 76 -5.97 5.23 17.81
N ASN A 77 -4.89 5.62 17.15
CA ASN A 77 -4.40 7.01 17.15
C ASN A 77 -5.37 7.98 16.45
N ILE A 78 -6.01 7.57 15.35
CA ILE A 78 -7.07 8.34 14.68
C ILE A 78 -8.22 8.63 15.66
N ARG A 79 -8.76 7.58 16.30
CA ARG A 79 -9.84 7.71 17.30
C ARG A 79 -9.43 8.53 18.52
N LYS A 80 -8.15 8.45 18.90
CA LYS A 80 -7.59 9.16 20.05
C LYS A 80 -7.42 10.65 19.79
N LEU A 81 -7.07 11.01 18.55
CA LEU A 81 -6.94 12.39 18.10
C LEU A 81 -8.27 13.01 17.65
N ASP A 82 -9.32 12.21 17.56
CA ASP A 82 -10.65 12.66 17.13
C ASP A 82 -10.58 13.29 15.73
N LEU A 83 -9.94 12.55 14.82
CA LEU A 83 -9.75 12.97 13.43
C LEU A 83 -10.75 12.28 12.51
N GLU A 84 -11.37 13.08 11.65
CA GLU A 84 -12.12 12.57 10.50
C GLU A 84 -11.14 12.16 9.41
N ILE A 85 -11.37 10.98 8.83
CA ILE A 85 -10.61 10.46 7.71
C ILE A 85 -11.41 10.63 6.42
N ASN A 86 -10.74 11.01 5.35
CA ASN A 86 -11.33 11.09 4.02
C ASN A 86 -11.21 9.74 3.27
N ALA A 87 -11.86 9.65 2.11
CA ALA A 87 -11.88 8.43 1.30
C ALA A 87 -10.48 7.92 0.91
N ASN A 88 -9.50 8.80 0.71
CA ASN A 88 -8.13 8.38 0.38
C ASN A 88 -7.43 7.77 1.60
N GLU A 89 -7.58 8.39 2.78
CA GLU A 89 -7.03 7.89 4.05
C GLU A 89 -7.66 6.55 4.44
N GLU A 90 -8.97 6.39 4.22
CA GLU A 90 -9.66 5.12 4.41
C GLU A 90 -9.18 4.05 3.43
N LYS A 91 -9.09 4.39 2.14
CA LYS A 91 -8.54 3.49 1.11
C LYS A 91 -7.15 2.98 1.48
N PHE A 92 -6.26 3.84 1.97
CA PHE A 92 -4.94 3.42 2.42
C PHE A 92 -4.98 2.41 3.56
N ILE A 93 -5.86 2.61 4.54
CA ILE A 93 -6.01 1.67 5.65
C ILE A 93 -6.47 0.32 5.10
N ILE A 94 -7.45 0.31 4.19
CA ILE A 94 -7.95 -0.89 3.52
C ILE A 94 -6.83 -1.57 2.72
N ASP A 95 -6.06 -0.81 1.95
CA ASP A 95 -4.96 -1.34 1.14
C ASP A 95 -3.90 -2.03 2.02
N ILE A 96 -3.54 -1.46 3.19
CA ILE A 96 -2.60 -2.12 4.11
C ILE A 96 -3.25 -3.36 4.75
N GLU A 97 -4.52 -3.28 5.14
CA GLU A 97 -5.25 -4.43 5.70
C GLU A 97 -5.28 -5.60 4.72
N GLU A 98 -5.48 -5.32 3.43
CA GLU A 98 -5.44 -6.31 2.37
C GLU A 98 -4.06 -6.96 2.24
N LEU A 99 -2.98 -6.18 2.31
CA LEU A 99 -1.61 -6.71 2.24
C LEU A 99 -1.30 -7.60 3.44
N VAL A 100 -1.63 -7.13 4.65
CA VAL A 100 -1.45 -7.90 5.88
C VAL A 100 -2.25 -9.18 5.82
N PHE A 101 -3.55 -9.12 5.53
CA PHE A 101 -4.41 -10.30 5.41
C PHE A 101 -3.87 -11.29 4.37
N THR A 102 -3.43 -10.81 3.21
CA THR A 102 -2.90 -11.67 2.14
C THR A 102 -1.60 -12.36 2.54
N SER A 103 -0.76 -11.71 3.35
CA SER A 103 0.52 -12.28 3.80
C SER A 103 0.36 -13.49 4.73
N TRP A 104 -0.67 -13.55 5.57
CA TRP A 104 -0.79 -14.60 6.61
C TRP A 104 -2.00 -15.53 6.47
N ARG A 105 -3.08 -15.10 5.80
CA ARG A 105 -4.34 -15.88 5.77
C ARG A 105 -4.11 -17.31 5.25
N PRO A 106 -4.77 -18.35 5.78
CA PRO A 106 -4.69 -19.69 5.19
C PRO A 106 -5.08 -19.67 3.70
N MET A 107 -4.31 -20.39 2.87
CA MET A 107 -4.65 -20.54 1.45
C MET A 107 -5.90 -21.42 1.34
N LYS A 108 -7.02 -20.79 1.00
CA LYS A 108 -8.27 -21.49 0.67
C LYS A 108 -8.35 -21.67 -0.83
N GLU A 109 -8.87 -22.81 -1.24
CA GLU A 109 -9.08 -23.14 -2.65
C GLU A 109 -10.20 -22.26 -3.22
N PHE A 110 -9.90 -21.53 -4.30
CA PHE A 110 -10.89 -20.74 -5.03
C PHE A 110 -11.45 -21.56 -6.19
N PRO A 111 -12.80 -21.66 -6.31
CA PRO A 111 -13.41 -22.35 -7.44
C PRO A 111 -13.19 -21.56 -8.73
N VAL A 112 -12.90 -22.27 -9.82
CA VAL A 112 -12.67 -21.70 -11.15
C VAL A 112 -13.41 -22.51 -12.22
N LYS A 113 -13.77 -21.85 -13.32
CA LYS A 113 -14.46 -22.46 -14.47
C LYS A 113 -13.51 -23.11 -15.48
N PHE A 114 -12.22 -22.75 -15.45
CA PHE A 114 -11.20 -23.31 -16.34
C PHE A 114 -10.55 -24.57 -15.75
N ASN A 115 -10.00 -25.41 -16.64
CA ASN A 115 -9.36 -26.65 -16.24
C ASN A 115 -8.03 -26.38 -15.53
N LEU A 116 -7.86 -26.97 -14.35
CA LEU A 116 -6.61 -27.00 -13.60
C LEU A 116 -5.91 -28.35 -13.78
N GLU A 117 -4.59 -28.37 -13.66
CA GLU A 117 -3.87 -29.63 -13.55
C GLU A 117 -4.21 -30.37 -12.24
N ARG A 118 -4.12 -31.70 -12.22
CA ARG A 118 -4.59 -32.59 -11.13
C ARG A 118 -4.10 -32.26 -9.70
N ARG A 119 -3.07 -31.43 -9.55
CA ARG A 119 -2.49 -31.01 -8.25
C ARG A 119 -2.41 -29.50 -8.08
N GLU A 120 -2.94 -28.76 -9.04
CA GLU A 120 -2.90 -27.32 -9.05
C GLU A 120 -4.12 -26.75 -8.33
N LYS A 121 -3.89 -25.75 -7.49
CA LYS A 121 -4.94 -25.13 -6.67
C LYS A 121 -4.81 -23.64 -6.73
N ILE A 122 -5.90 -22.94 -7.07
CA ILE A 122 -5.95 -21.49 -6.95
C ILE A 122 -6.15 -21.10 -5.49
N SER A 123 -5.29 -20.24 -4.98
CA SER A 123 -5.29 -19.83 -3.56
C SER A 123 -5.59 -18.35 -3.35
N LEU A 124 -5.35 -17.53 -4.37
CA LEU A 124 -5.50 -16.07 -4.31
C LEU A 124 -6.05 -15.57 -5.65
N LEU A 125 -6.84 -14.49 -5.59
CA LEU A 125 -7.44 -13.82 -6.74
C LEU A 125 -7.16 -12.32 -6.60
N GLN A 126 -6.80 -11.69 -7.71
CA GLN A 126 -6.74 -10.25 -7.84
C GLN A 126 -7.54 -9.83 -9.07
N SER A 127 -8.64 -9.13 -8.88
CA SER A 127 -9.54 -8.73 -9.97
C SER A 127 -9.29 -7.30 -10.47
N ASN A 128 -9.70 -7.01 -11.71
CA ASN A 128 -9.53 -5.71 -12.37
C ASN A 128 -8.07 -5.24 -12.39
N VAL A 129 -7.19 -6.13 -12.85
CA VAL A 129 -5.76 -5.88 -12.99
C VAL A 129 -5.47 -5.45 -14.41
N THR A 130 -4.93 -4.26 -14.58
CA THR A 130 -4.46 -3.83 -15.88
C THR A 130 -3.08 -4.41 -16.17
N LEU A 131 -2.95 -5.11 -17.28
CA LEU A 131 -1.71 -5.72 -17.73
C LEU A 131 -1.11 -4.93 -18.91
N HIS A 132 0.19 -4.64 -18.84
CA HIS A 132 0.94 -4.07 -19.95
C HIS A 132 2.14 -4.95 -20.28
N LYS A 133 2.50 -4.98 -21.56
CA LYS A 133 3.78 -5.48 -22.03
C LYS A 133 4.82 -4.38 -21.99
N ILE A 134 6.00 -4.70 -21.49
CA ILE A 134 7.15 -3.79 -21.44
C ILE A 134 8.04 -4.08 -22.65
N PHE A 135 8.35 -3.04 -23.40
CA PHE A 135 9.33 -3.09 -24.49
C PHE A 135 10.54 -2.28 -24.08
N LYS A 136 11.72 -2.92 -24.12
CA LYS A 136 12.98 -2.18 -24.11
C LYS A 136 13.23 -1.68 -25.52
N THR A 137 13.33 -0.37 -25.67
CA THR A 137 13.84 0.23 -26.91
C THR A 137 15.33 0.51 -26.76
N ASP A 138 16.05 0.58 -27.88
CA ASP A 138 17.52 0.73 -27.94
C ASP A 138 18.08 2.00 -27.27
N TYR A 139 17.22 2.90 -26.77
CA TYR A 139 17.57 4.19 -26.16
C TYR A 139 17.24 4.30 -24.66
N ASP A 140 17.20 3.19 -23.93
CA ASP A 140 16.84 3.14 -22.48
C ASP A 140 15.43 3.67 -22.14
N LYS A 141 14.60 3.99 -23.15
CA LYS A 141 13.19 4.34 -22.94
C LYS A 141 12.37 3.07 -22.81
N THR A 142 11.82 2.88 -21.62
CA THR A 142 10.88 1.81 -21.33
C THR A 142 9.51 2.21 -21.87
N ASN A 143 9.03 1.50 -22.89
CA ASN A 143 7.70 1.70 -23.44
C ASN A 143 6.74 0.63 -22.91
N PHE A 144 5.50 1.04 -22.68
CA PHE A 144 4.43 0.16 -22.20
C PHE A 144 3.35 0.06 -23.26
N SER A 145 2.98 -1.17 -23.64
CA SER A 145 1.77 -1.41 -24.43
C SER A 145 0.70 -2.02 -23.55
N PHE A 146 -0.48 -1.41 -23.54
CA PHE A 146 -1.65 -1.97 -22.87
C PHE A 146 -2.06 -3.28 -23.54
N ILE A 147 -2.19 -4.35 -22.74
CA ILE A 147 -2.71 -5.64 -23.21
C ILE A 147 -4.22 -5.70 -22.97
N GLY A 148 -4.64 -5.36 -21.74
CA GLY A 148 -6.03 -5.47 -21.32
C GLY A 148 -6.20 -5.36 -19.81
N ASP A 149 -7.46 -5.39 -19.38
CA ASP A 149 -7.85 -5.55 -17.99
C ASP A 149 -8.31 -6.99 -17.75
N PHE A 150 -7.82 -7.60 -16.67
CA PHE A 150 -7.98 -9.03 -16.43
C PHE A 150 -8.15 -9.35 -14.94
N ASP A 151 -8.55 -10.58 -14.68
CA ASP A 151 -8.50 -11.20 -13.36
C ASP A 151 -7.32 -12.17 -13.27
N PHE A 152 -6.58 -12.08 -12.17
CA PHE A 152 -5.37 -12.86 -11.92
C PHE A 152 -5.67 -13.91 -10.85
N TYR A 153 -5.64 -15.18 -11.26
CA TYR A 153 -5.82 -16.33 -10.39
C TYR A 153 -4.44 -16.95 -10.10
N PHE A 154 -4.01 -16.87 -8.85
CA PHE A 154 -2.69 -17.34 -8.43
C PHE A 154 -2.81 -18.76 -7.89
N SER A 155 -2.15 -19.68 -8.58
CA SER A 155 -2.01 -21.06 -8.13
C SER A 155 -0.71 -21.29 -7.34
N ASN A 156 -0.45 -22.53 -6.98
CA ASN A 156 0.84 -22.99 -6.47
C ASN A 156 1.96 -23.08 -7.54
N TYR A 157 1.66 -23.00 -8.84
CA TYR A 157 2.66 -23.17 -9.92
C TYR A 157 2.73 -22.00 -10.92
N ARG A 158 1.61 -21.35 -11.19
CA ARG A 158 1.47 -20.31 -12.20
C ARG A 158 0.37 -19.29 -11.90
N ILE A 159 0.41 -18.18 -12.60
CA ILE A 159 -0.65 -17.17 -12.63
C ILE A 159 -1.49 -17.43 -13.89
N TYR A 160 -2.79 -17.58 -13.70
CA TYR A 160 -3.77 -17.58 -14.78
C TYR A 160 -4.35 -16.18 -14.92
N VAL A 161 -4.26 -15.62 -16.12
CA VAL A 161 -4.82 -14.30 -16.46
C VAL A 161 -6.05 -14.54 -17.30
N THR A 162 -7.21 -14.15 -16.79
CA THR A 162 -8.51 -14.41 -17.44
C THR A 162 -9.28 -13.13 -17.71
N ASP A 163 -10.23 -13.21 -18.64
CA ASP A 163 -11.27 -12.18 -18.78
C ASP A 163 -12.40 -12.36 -17.73
N GLU A 164 -13.45 -11.55 -17.86
CA GLU A 164 -14.66 -11.57 -17.01
C GLU A 164 -15.42 -12.90 -17.06
N ASN A 165 -15.29 -13.67 -18.14
CA ASN A 165 -15.92 -14.98 -18.30
C ASN A 165 -15.09 -16.13 -17.70
N GLN A 166 -13.91 -15.81 -17.14
CA GLN A 166 -12.88 -16.75 -16.71
C GLN A 166 -12.24 -17.55 -17.87
N ASP A 167 -12.24 -17.00 -19.08
CA ASP A 167 -11.48 -17.57 -20.18
C ASP A 167 -10.00 -17.20 -20.04
N VAL A 168 -9.13 -18.20 -20.01
CA VAL A 168 -7.69 -18.01 -19.85
C VAL A 168 -7.11 -17.36 -21.10
N LYS A 169 -6.53 -16.16 -20.95
CA LYS A 169 -5.86 -15.40 -22.03
C LYS A 169 -4.35 -15.52 -21.95
N HIS A 170 -3.79 -15.52 -20.74
CA HIS A 170 -2.35 -15.69 -20.52
C HIS A 170 -2.07 -16.61 -19.33
N ILE A 171 -0.92 -17.28 -19.39
CA ILE A 171 -0.41 -18.12 -18.31
C ILE A 171 1.03 -17.70 -18.03
N ILE A 172 1.35 -17.41 -16.77
CA ILE A 172 2.69 -17.02 -16.33
C ILE A 172 3.21 -18.05 -15.33
N ASN A 173 4.13 -18.90 -15.76
CA ASN A 173 4.73 -19.94 -14.92
C ASN A 173 5.75 -19.35 -13.96
N TYR A 174 5.70 -19.74 -12.69
CA TYR A 174 6.62 -19.21 -11.66
C TYR A 174 8.09 -19.49 -11.97
N GLU A 175 8.38 -20.65 -12.56
CA GLU A 175 9.74 -21.04 -12.95
C GLU A 175 10.36 -20.09 -13.99
N THR A 176 9.54 -19.40 -14.78
CA THR A 176 10.02 -18.46 -15.80
C THR A 176 10.26 -17.05 -15.25
N ILE A 177 9.87 -16.77 -13.99
CA ILE A 177 9.99 -15.45 -13.39
C ILE A 177 11.43 -15.24 -12.92
N LYS A 178 12.10 -14.23 -13.48
CA LYS A 178 13.48 -13.86 -13.13
C LYS A 178 13.52 -12.86 -11.98
N THR A 179 12.72 -11.80 -12.07
CA THR A 179 12.73 -10.71 -11.09
C THR A 179 11.35 -10.09 -10.94
N VAL A 180 11.06 -9.59 -9.74
CA VAL A 180 9.84 -8.86 -9.42
C VAL A 180 10.22 -7.59 -8.69
N ASN A 181 9.83 -6.44 -9.23
CA ASN A 181 10.12 -5.13 -8.64
C ASN A 181 8.83 -4.33 -8.46
N ILE A 182 8.77 -3.49 -7.42
CA ILE A 182 7.65 -2.57 -7.22
C ILE A 182 8.08 -1.18 -7.69
N GLU A 183 7.21 -0.55 -8.45
CA GLU A 183 7.29 0.84 -8.85
C GLU A 183 6.06 1.60 -8.35
N TYR A 184 6.13 2.94 -8.32
CA TYR A 184 5.01 3.80 -7.89
C TYR A 184 3.72 3.59 -8.69
N TYR A 185 3.81 3.02 -9.90
CA TYR A 185 2.70 2.80 -10.81
C TYR A 185 2.28 1.32 -10.94
N GLY A 186 2.96 0.38 -10.27
CA GLY A 186 2.58 -1.04 -10.29
C GLY A 186 3.75 -1.98 -9.99
N THR A 187 3.50 -3.28 -10.16
CA THR A 187 4.53 -4.32 -10.02
C THR A 187 5.09 -4.69 -11.40
N ILE A 188 6.41 -4.60 -11.57
CA ILE A 188 7.12 -5.08 -12.76
C ILE A 188 7.50 -6.54 -12.54
N LEU A 189 7.06 -7.40 -13.47
CA LEU A 189 7.33 -8.82 -13.48
C LEU A 189 8.15 -9.16 -14.72
N LYS A 190 9.42 -9.53 -14.55
CA LYS A 190 10.29 -9.95 -15.66
C LYS A 190 10.35 -11.45 -15.74
N THR A 191 9.99 -11.99 -16.90
CA THR A 191 10.08 -13.43 -17.17
C THR A 191 11.22 -13.72 -18.14
N GLU A 192 11.46 -14.99 -18.46
CA GLU A 192 12.40 -15.39 -19.50
C GLU A 192 12.05 -14.85 -20.89
N LYS A 193 10.76 -14.72 -21.19
CA LYS A 193 10.26 -14.38 -22.53
C LYS A 193 9.76 -12.94 -22.61
N GLU A 194 9.04 -12.49 -21.60
CA GLU A 194 8.32 -11.21 -21.62
C GLU A 194 8.42 -10.48 -20.28
N ASP A 195 8.45 -9.15 -20.34
CA ASP A 195 8.39 -8.28 -19.19
C ASP A 195 6.99 -7.67 -19.10
N TYR A 196 6.38 -7.71 -17.93
CA TYR A 196 5.03 -7.23 -17.68
C TYR A 196 5.01 -6.11 -16.64
N LEU A 197 4.13 -5.13 -16.84
CA LEU A 197 3.71 -4.19 -15.80
C LEU A 197 2.29 -4.54 -15.36
N ILE A 198 2.16 -4.93 -14.10
CA ILE A 198 0.91 -5.35 -13.47
C ILE A 198 0.41 -4.20 -12.59
N ARG A 199 -0.77 -3.67 -12.92
CA ARG A 199 -1.40 -2.56 -12.18
C ARG A 199 -2.74 -2.99 -11.61
N GLY A 200 -2.74 -3.41 -10.35
CA GLY A 200 -3.98 -3.64 -9.59
C GLY A 200 -4.44 -2.41 -8.82
N LYS A 201 -5.64 -2.52 -8.22
CA LYS A 201 -6.18 -1.51 -7.29
C LYS A 201 -5.20 -1.18 -6.16
N ASN A 202 -4.61 -2.22 -5.59
CA ASN A 202 -3.49 -2.15 -4.65
C ASN A 202 -2.18 -2.53 -5.38
N LYS A 203 -1.30 -1.54 -5.56
CA LYS A 203 -0.11 -1.65 -6.40
C LYS A 203 0.95 -2.61 -5.86
N VAL A 204 0.91 -2.84 -4.55
CA VAL A 204 1.88 -3.64 -3.80
C VAL A 204 1.40 -5.10 -3.66
N LEU A 205 0.12 -5.36 -3.90
CA LEU A 205 -0.52 -6.65 -3.63
C LEU A 205 0.11 -7.78 -4.45
N THR A 206 0.32 -7.59 -5.75
CA THR A 206 0.93 -8.61 -6.61
C THR A 206 2.30 -9.03 -6.09
N TYR A 207 3.14 -8.07 -5.67
CA TYR A 207 4.44 -8.37 -5.08
C TYR A 207 4.32 -9.19 -3.78
N VAL A 208 3.42 -8.82 -2.88
CA VAL A 208 3.20 -9.57 -1.62
C VAL A 208 2.68 -10.98 -1.88
N ILE A 209 1.80 -11.14 -2.87
CA ILE A 209 1.31 -12.45 -3.31
C ILE A 209 2.48 -13.31 -3.82
N LEU A 210 3.32 -12.77 -4.69
CA LEU A 210 4.46 -13.49 -5.26
C LEU A 210 5.53 -13.80 -4.21
N GLN A 211 5.79 -12.89 -3.27
CA GLN A 211 6.67 -13.13 -2.12
C GLN A 211 6.22 -14.38 -1.35
N ARG A 212 4.91 -14.56 -1.19
CA ARG A 212 4.35 -15.68 -0.47
C ARG A 212 4.37 -16.98 -1.27
N LEU A 213 4.10 -16.91 -2.57
CA LEU A 213 3.94 -18.09 -3.44
C LEU A 213 5.27 -18.61 -4.01
N ILE A 214 6.28 -17.75 -4.11
CA ILE A 214 7.57 -18.08 -4.75
C ILE A 214 8.73 -17.72 -3.82
N PRO A 215 8.97 -18.49 -2.74
CA PRO A 215 10.02 -18.18 -1.77
C PRO A 215 11.43 -18.07 -2.39
N SER A 216 11.69 -18.80 -3.48
CA SER A 216 12.98 -18.79 -4.19
C SER A 216 13.37 -17.42 -4.76
N LEU A 217 12.41 -16.51 -4.98
CA LEU A 217 12.69 -15.14 -5.42
C LEU A 217 13.24 -14.25 -4.31
N ASN A 218 13.23 -14.70 -3.04
CA ASN A 218 13.72 -13.95 -1.87
C ASN A 218 13.13 -12.52 -1.77
N LEU A 219 11.88 -12.35 -2.20
CA LEU A 219 11.18 -11.07 -2.12
C LEU A 219 10.92 -10.72 -0.66
N ASP A 220 11.06 -9.45 -0.31
CA ASP A 220 10.86 -8.97 1.04
C ASP A 220 10.36 -7.53 1.05
N ILE A 221 9.05 -7.40 1.19
CA ILE A 221 8.37 -6.11 1.21
C ILE A 221 8.88 -5.20 2.33
N THR A 222 9.39 -5.77 3.43
CA THR A 222 9.87 -4.99 4.59
C THR A 222 11.20 -4.29 4.32
N LYS A 223 11.96 -4.75 3.31
CA LYS A 223 13.24 -4.15 2.89
C LYS A 223 13.08 -3.03 1.87
N ILE A 224 11.85 -2.77 1.40
CA ILE A 224 11.60 -1.68 0.46
C ILE A 224 11.71 -0.34 1.19
N ASN A 225 12.73 0.43 0.81
CA ASN A 225 12.93 1.78 1.33
C ASN A 225 11.72 2.66 0.98
N ASN A 226 11.30 3.48 1.95
CA ASN A 226 10.21 4.44 1.77
C ASN A 226 8.88 3.82 1.31
N LEU A 227 8.55 2.60 1.75
CA LEU A 227 7.35 1.88 1.33
C LEU A 227 6.04 2.67 1.49
N TYR A 228 5.93 3.56 2.48
CA TYR A 228 4.77 4.45 2.63
C TYR A 228 4.54 5.36 1.42
N ASP A 229 5.61 5.76 0.72
CA ASP A 229 5.55 6.69 -0.42
C ASP A 229 4.84 6.05 -1.63
N TYR A 230 4.75 4.72 -1.69
CA TYR A 230 4.00 3.99 -2.72
C TYR A 230 2.48 4.16 -2.57
N PHE A 231 2.01 4.48 -1.36
CA PHE A 231 0.61 4.76 -1.08
C PHE A 231 0.30 6.26 -1.07
N ASP A 232 1.28 7.10 -0.76
CA ASP A 232 1.13 8.55 -0.66
C ASP A 232 2.20 9.26 -1.48
N PHE A 233 1.98 9.39 -2.80
CA PHE A 233 2.94 10.03 -3.71
C PHE A 233 3.34 11.45 -3.28
N ASN A 234 2.38 12.20 -2.72
CA ASN A 234 2.61 13.56 -2.22
C ASN A 234 3.50 13.59 -0.96
N ASN A 235 3.74 12.44 -0.32
CA ASN A 235 4.59 12.36 0.86
C ASN A 235 6.04 12.74 0.57
N ILE A 236 6.57 12.36 -0.60
CA ILE A 236 7.93 12.70 -1.03
C ILE A 236 8.10 14.22 -1.06
N MET A 237 7.10 14.91 -1.63
CA MET A 237 7.09 16.38 -1.67
C MET A 237 6.98 16.96 -0.26
N ASN A 238 6.07 16.44 0.57
CA ASN A 238 5.87 16.95 1.93
C ASN A 238 7.09 16.78 2.84
N LYS A 239 7.85 15.68 2.72
CA LYS A 239 9.10 15.42 3.45
C LYS A 239 10.21 16.43 3.12
N LYS A 240 10.26 16.96 1.89
CA LYS A 240 11.28 17.94 1.50
C LYS A 240 11.10 19.31 2.17
N PHE A 241 9.90 19.62 2.64
CA PHE A 241 9.54 20.95 3.15
C PHE A 241 9.18 21.01 4.64
N ASN A 242 9.23 19.88 5.38
CA ASN A 242 8.82 19.80 6.79
C ASN A 242 9.68 18.85 7.62
#